data_AF-A0A947X0B3-F1
#
_entry.id   AF-A0A947X0B3-F1
#
_cell.length_a   1.000
_cell.length_b   1.000
_cell.length_c   1.000
_cell.angle_alpha   90.00
_cell.angle_beta   90.00
_cell.angle_gamma   90.00
#
_symmetry.space_group_name_H-M   'P 1'
#
loop_
_entity.id
_entity.type
_entity.pdbx_description
1 polymer ?
#
loop_
_entity_poly.entity_id
_entity_poly.type
_entity_poly.pdbx_seq_one_letter_code
_entity_poly.pdbx_strand_id
1 'polypeptide(L)'
;MSGQSQFSSQLKRYYSLYTGGVIGFVVLLSILEQMGVPNQTLGYIFLGVTVSLYAGIGILSKTSDVSEYYVAGRRIPALFNGMATAADWMSAASFIGLAGTLYISGYDGLAFVMGWTGGYCLVALFLAPYLRKFGQYTVPDFLGARYGGDGPRMIGVFAAILC
;
A
#
# COMPACT_ATOMS: atom_id res chain seq x y z
N MET A 1 16.80 -14.31 -22.02
CA MET A 1 16.85 -13.56 -20.74
C MET A 1 16.52 -12.07 -20.95
N SER A 2 15.44 -11.70 -21.63
CA SER A 2 15.22 -10.32 -22.12
C SER A 2 13.97 -9.59 -21.61
N GLY A 3 12.87 -10.28 -21.27
CA GLY A 3 11.61 -9.60 -20.89
C GLY A 3 11.57 -9.03 -19.46
N GLN A 4 12.07 -9.77 -18.47
CA GLN A 4 11.92 -9.39 -17.04
C GLN A 4 12.85 -8.25 -16.61
N SER A 5 14.09 -8.23 -17.15
CA SER A 5 15.04 -7.15 -16.89
C SER A 5 14.56 -5.82 -17.49
N GLN A 6 14.02 -5.88 -18.72
CA GLN A 6 13.45 -4.72 -19.39
C GLN A 6 12.22 -4.18 -18.63
N PHE A 7 11.32 -5.07 -18.19
CA PHE A 7 10.17 -4.68 -17.36
C PHE A 7 10.60 -4.02 -16.04
N SER A 8 11.58 -4.59 -15.34
CA SER A 8 12.09 -4.00 -14.09
C SER A 8 12.73 -2.62 -14.33
N SER A 9 13.48 -2.46 -15.42
CA SER A 9 14.06 -1.16 -15.80
C SER A 9 12.98 -0.12 -16.12
N GLN A 10 11.93 -0.54 -16.82
CA GLN A 10 10.80 0.33 -17.13
C GLN A 10 10.04 0.74 -15.84
N LEU A 11 9.85 -0.20 -14.92
CA LEU A 11 9.24 0.08 -13.62
C LEU A 11 10.06 1.07 -12.80
N LYS A 12 11.40 0.89 -12.72
CA LYS A 12 12.29 1.86 -12.09
C LYS A 12 12.16 3.25 -12.69
N ARG A 13 12.02 3.35 -14.01
CA ARG A 13 11.80 4.63 -14.69
C ARG A 13 10.47 5.28 -14.29
N TYR A 14 9.38 4.54 -14.27
CA TYR A 14 8.09 5.08 -13.84
C TYR A 14 8.10 5.54 -12.39
N TYR A 15 8.63 4.71 -11.48
CA TYR A 15 8.72 5.07 -10.06
C TYR A 15 9.63 6.27 -9.84
N SER A 16 10.80 6.34 -10.49
CA SER A 16 11.71 7.50 -10.36
C SER A 16 11.09 8.79 -10.91
N LEU A 17 10.39 8.72 -12.06
CA LEU A 17 9.65 9.87 -12.60
C LEU A 17 8.53 10.30 -11.64
N TYR A 18 7.78 9.35 -11.09
CA TYR A 18 6.72 9.63 -10.12
C TYR A 18 7.29 10.28 -8.85
N THR A 19 8.35 9.71 -8.26
CA THR A 19 9.02 10.27 -7.07
C THR A 19 9.57 11.67 -7.36
N GLY A 20 10.22 11.88 -8.51
CA GLY A 20 10.68 13.21 -8.93
C GLY A 20 9.53 14.21 -9.09
N GLY A 21 8.40 13.77 -9.67
CA GLY A 21 7.19 14.56 -9.79
C GLY A 21 6.58 14.96 -8.44
N VAL A 22 6.53 14.04 -7.48
CA VAL A 22 6.06 14.31 -6.11
C VAL A 22 6.99 15.29 -5.40
N ILE A 23 8.32 15.11 -5.49
CA ILE A 23 9.29 16.05 -4.90
C ILE A 23 9.12 17.44 -5.52
N GLY A 24 9.05 17.53 -6.85
CA GLY A 24 8.83 18.79 -7.55
C GLY A 24 7.51 19.45 -7.17
N PHE A 25 6.44 18.67 -7.00
CA PHE A 25 5.14 19.15 -6.54
C PHE A 25 5.19 19.69 -5.12
N VAL A 26 5.86 18.99 -4.20
CA VAL A 26 6.04 19.47 -2.82
C VAL A 26 6.84 20.76 -2.78
N VAL A 27 7.96 20.83 -3.53
CA VAL A 27 8.77 22.06 -3.63
C VAL A 27 7.94 23.22 -4.19
N LEU A 28 7.11 22.97 -5.21
CA LEU A 28 6.20 23.98 -5.77
C LEU A 28 5.22 24.48 -4.71
N LEU A 29 4.59 23.58 -3.94
CA LEU A 29 3.69 23.98 -2.84
C LEU A 29 4.43 24.80 -1.77
N SER A 30 5.66 24.42 -1.42
CA SER A 30 6.49 25.18 -0.46
C SER A 30 6.85 26.59 -0.98
N ILE A 31 7.07 26.75 -2.29
CA ILE A 31 7.29 28.08 -2.88
C ILE A 31 5.99 28.90 -2.82
N LEU A 32 4.85 28.30 -3.16
CA LEU A 32 3.54 28.98 -3.09
C LEU A 32 3.21 29.42 -1.67
N GLU A 33 3.54 28.59 -0.67
CA GLU A 33 3.43 28.94 0.75
C GLU A 33 4.27 30.17 1.10
N GLN A 34 5.54 30.22 0.67
CA GLN A 34 6.42 31.39 0.88
C GLN A 34 5.94 32.65 0.16
N MET A 35 5.22 32.50 -0.96
CA MET A 35 4.60 33.61 -1.69
C MET A 35 3.31 34.14 -1.02
N GLY A 36 2.89 33.55 0.11
CA GLY A 36 1.73 34.00 0.88
C GLY A 36 0.40 33.40 0.42
N VAL A 37 0.41 32.30 -0.34
CA VAL A 37 -0.82 31.59 -0.71
C VAL A 37 -1.49 31.03 0.55
N PRO A 38 -2.81 31.21 0.76
CA PRO A 38 -3.49 30.70 1.94
C PRO A 38 -3.41 29.18 2.08
N ASN A 39 -3.20 28.69 3.31
CA ASN A 39 -3.08 27.25 3.62
C ASN A 39 -4.28 26.42 3.14
N GLN A 40 -5.49 26.99 3.18
CA GLN A 40 -6.69 26.33 2.66
C GLN A 40 -6.59 26.06 1.14
N THR A 41 -6.04 27.02 0.39
CA THR A 41 -5.85 26.89 -1.06
C THR A 41 -4.77 25.84 -1.36
N LEU A 42 -3.66 25.85 -0.61
CA LEU A 42 -2.63 24.81 -0.72
C LEU A 42 -3.19 23.41 -0.44
N GLY A 43 -4.05 23.28 0.59
CA GLY A 43 -4.74 22.03 0.89
C GLY A 43 -5.64 21.54 -0.25
N TYR A 44 -6.42 22.43 -0.86
CA TYR A 44 -7.24 22.08 -2.02
C TYR A 44 -6.41 21.69 -3.25
N ILE A 45 -5.29 22.38 -3.50
CA ILE A 45 -4.38 22.01 -4.59
C ILE A 45 -3.76 20.63 -4.32
N PHE A 46 -3.26 20.39 -3.10
CA PHE A 46 -2.69 19.11 -2.71
C PHE A 46 -3.68 17.95 -2.90
N LEU A 47 -4.89 18.08 -2.35
CA LEU A 47 -5.93 17.06 -2.47
C LEU A 47 -6.37 16.89 -3.94
N GLY A 48 -6.64 17.99 -4.63
CA GLY A 48 -7.11 17.96 -6.02
C GLY A 48 -6.11 17.28 -6.96
N VAL A 49 -4.82 17.62 -6.84
CA VAL A 49 -3.76 17.02 -7.66
C VAL A 49 -3.58 15.54 -7.34
N THR A 50 -3.50 15.17 -6.06
CA THR A 50 -3.29 13.76 -5.66
C THR A 50 -4.47 12.87 -6.07
N VAL A 51 -5.71 13.30 -5.83
CA VAL A 51 -6.91 12.57 -6.25
C VAL A 51 -6.97 12.45 -7.77
N SER A 52 -6.74 13.55 -8.50
CA SER A 52 -6.76 13.54 -9.98
C SER A 52 -5.67 12.64 -10.56
N LEU A 53 -4.48 12.62 -9.96
CA LEU A 53 -3.38 11.76 -10.35
C LEU A 53 -3.75 10.28 -10.18
N TYR A 54 -4.28 9.88 -9.02
CA TYR A 54 -4.71 8.51 -8.79
C TYR A 54 -5.87 8.09 -9.70
N ALA A 55 -6.85 8.97 -9.91
CA ALA A 55 -7.94 8.74 -10.86
C ALA A 55 -7.41 8.55 -12.29
N GLY A 56 -6.46 9.39 -12.72
CA GLY A 56 -5.81 9.28 -14.02
C GLY A 56 -5.06 7.96 -14.19
N ILE A 57 -4.28 7.55 -13.19
CA ILE A 57 -3.59 6.25 -13.19
C ILE A 57 -4.61 5.11 -13.29
N GLY A 58 -5.72 5.16 -12.53
CA GLY A 58 -6.77 4.15 -12.57
C GLY A 58 -7.44 4.03 -13.95
N ILE A 59 -7.75 5.16 -14.60
CA ILE A 59 -8.36 5.17 -15.93
C ILE A 59 -7.39 4.61 -16.99
N LEU A 60 -6.11 5.00 -16.93
CA LEU A 60 -5.08 4.54 -17.87
C LEU A 60 -4.70 3.07 -17.65
N SER A 61 -4.80 2.58 -16.42
CA SER A 61 -4.38 1.22 -16.03
C SER A 61 -5.55 0.23 -15.95
N LYS A 62 -6.72 0.59 -16.49
CA LYS A 62 -7.90 -0.28 -16.47
C LYS A 62 -7.62 -1.62 -17.15
N THR A 63 -8.08 -2.71 -16.53
CA THR A 63 -7.97 -4.07 -17.08
C THR A 63 -9.23 -4.86 -16.77
N SER A 64 -9.63 -5.74 -17.68
CA SER A 64 -10.72 -6.70 -17.49
C SER A 64 -10.23 -8.11 -17.12
N ASP A 65 -8.92 -8.33 -17.12
CA ASP A 65 -8.32 -9.59 -16.72
C ASP A 65 -8.19 -9.67 -15.19
N VAL A 66 -8.76 -10.72 -14.60
CA VAL A 66 -8.82 -10.94 -13.15
C VAL A 66 -7.42 -11.10 -12.55
N SER A 67 -6.51 -11.79 -13.24
CA SER A 67 -5.15 -12.02 -12.77
C SER A 67 -4.29 -10.75 -12.85
N GLU A 68 -4.54 -9.91 -13.85
CA GLU A 68 -3.95 -8.58 -13.95
C GLU A 68 -4.49 -7.65 -12.87
N TYR A 69 -5.78 -7.72 -12.58
CA TYR A 69 -6.44 -6.87 -11.58
C TYR A 69 -6.01 -7.20 -10.14
N TYR A 70 -6.03 -8.48 -9.75
CA TYR A 70 -5.78 -8.86 -8.35
C TYR A 70 -4.30 -9.05 -7.99
N VAL A 71 -3.47 -9.52 -8.93
CA VAL A 71 -2.08 -9.91 -8.64
C VAL A 71 -1.07 -9.32 -9.62
N ALA A 72 -1.50 -8.40 -10.49
CA ALA A 72 -0.67 -7.80 -11.53
C ALA A 72 0.10 -8.87 -12.33
N GLY A 73 -0.57 -9.98 -12.69
CA GLY A 73 0.03 -11.10 -13.41
C GLY A 73 1.25 -11.74 -12.71
N ARG A 74 1.44 -11.53 -11.41
CA ARG A 74 2.57 -12.02 -10.59
C ARG A 74 3.95 -11.62 -11.15
N ARG A 75 4.05 -10.54 -11.93
CA ARG A 75 5.30 -10.09 -12.58
C ARG A 75 6.08 -9.01 -11.80
N ILE A 76 5.47 -8.41 -10.78
CA ILE A 76 6.08 -7.33 -10.00
C ILE A 76 7.28 -7.87 -9.21
N PRO A 77 8.48 -7.25 -9.32
CA PRO A 77 9.66 -7.70 -8.57
C PRO A 77 9.50 -7.51 -7.06
N ALA A 78 10.21 -8.33 -6.27
CA ALA A 78 10.07 -8.37 -4.82
C ALA A 78 10.24 -7.01 -4.12
N LEU A 79 11.22 -6.19 -4.56
CA LEU A 79 11.46 -4.86 -3.99
C LEU A 79 10.25 -3.92 -4.14
N PHE A 80 9.62 -3.90 -5.32
CA PHE A 80 8.46 -3.05 -5.58
C PHE A 80 7.22 -3.53 -4.82
N ASN A 81 7.02 -4.85 -4.72
CA ASN A 81 5.97 -5.39 -3.85
C ASN A 81 6.21 -5.02 -2.38
N GLY A 82 7.46 -5.10 -1.91
CA GLY A 82 7.81 -4.69 -0.54
C GLY A 82 7.52 -3.20 -0.28
N MET A 83 7.87 -2.32 -1.23
CA MET A 83 7.54 -0.90 -1.14
C MET A 83 6.02 -0.66 -1.14
N ALA A 84 5.27 -1.39 -1.97
CA ALA A 84 3.81 -1.27 -1.99
C ALA A 84 3.18 -1.71 -0.66
N THR A 85 3.64 -2.84 -0.09
CA THR A 85 3.20 -3.28 1.25
C THR A 85 3.57 -2.27 2.34
N ALA A 86 4.78 -1.69 2.29
CA ALA A 86 5.17 -0.67 3.24
C ALA A 86 4.35 0.63 3.11
N ALA A 87 3.94 0.99 1.90
CA ALA A 87 3.08 2.14 1.66
C ALA A 87 1.64 1.89 2.15
N ASP A 88 1.08 0.70 1.89
CA ASP A 88 -0.25 0.29 2.39
C ASP A 88 -0.28 0.23 3.93
N TRP A 89 0.86 -0.11 4.55
CA TRP A 89 1.04 -0.08 6.00
C TRP A 89 0.99 1.34 6.61
N MET A 90 1.24 2.38 5.80
CA MET A 90 1.21 3.79 6.25
C MET A 90 -0.20 4.36 6.17
N SER A 91 -0.81 4.64 7.32
CA SER A 91 -2.13 5.26 7.40
C SER A 91 -2.19 6.34 8.48
N ALA A 92 -3.35 7.02 8.57
CA ALA A 92 -3.61 7.99 9.64
C ALA A 92 -3.52 7.35 11.04
N ALA A 93 -3.85 6.06 11.16
CA ALA A 93 -3.67 5.32 12.42
C ALA A 93 -2.20 5.21 12.78
N SER A 94 -1.33 4.94 11.80
CA SER A 94 0.12 4.88 11.99
C SER A 94 0.69 6.23 12.41
N PHE A 95 0.21 7.33 11.84
CA PHE A 95 0.75 8.67 12.13
C PHE A 95 0.21 9.27 13.44
N ILE A 96 -1.11 9.34 13.58
CA ILE A 96 -1.77 9.98 14.73
C ILE A 96 -1.81 9.02 15.92
N GLY A 97 -2.13 7.75 15.68
CA GLY A 97 -2.26 6.74 16.74
C GLY A 97 -0.93 6.48 17.44
N LEU A 98 0.15 6.30 16.68
CA LEU A 98 1.48 6.09 17.25
C LEU A 98 1.98 7.31 18.03
N ALA A 99 1.78 8.52 17.49
CA ALA A 99 2.11 9.75 18.20
C ALA A 99 1.34 9.88 19.53
N GLY A 100 0.03 9.57 19.51
CA GLY A 100 -0.80 9.57 20.72
C GLY A 100 -0.38 8.51 21.73
N THR A 101 -0.13 7.27 21.30
CA THR A 101 0.33 6.19 22.18
C THR A 101 1.67 6.51 22.81
N LEU A 102 2.64 7.03 22.03
CA LEU A 102 3.93 7.41 22.59
C LEU A 102 3.84 8.61 23.53
N TYR A 103 2.94 9.56 23.25
CA TYR A 103 2.70 10.69 24.15
C TYR A 103 2.19 10.24 25.52
N ILE A 104 1.31 9.23 25.56
CA ILE A 104 0.71 8.73 26.80
C ILE A 104 1.62 7.71 27.51
N SER A 105 2.18 6.76 26.77
CA SER A 105 2.90 5.59 27.31
C SER A 105 4.42 5.73 27.29
N GLY A 106 4.96 6.80 26.70
CA GLY A 106 6.40 7.03 26.61
C GLY A 106 7.13 5.87 25.92
N TYR A 107 8.23 5.43 26.52
CA TYR A 107 9.08 4.36 25.98
C TYR A 107 8.36 3.03 25.82
N ASP A 108 7.40 2.70 26.70
CA ASP A 108 6.67 1.44 26.64
C ASP A 108 5.79 1.34 25.38
N GLY A 109 5.38 2.47 24.83
CA GLY A 109 4.65 2.53 23.55
C GLY A 109 5.48 2.01 22.36
N LEU A 110 6.82 1.96 22.47
CA LEU A 110 7.68 1.39 21.42
C LEU A 110 7.47 -0.12 21.26
N ALA A 111 7.02 -0.82 22.30
CA ALA A 111 6.66 -2.23 22.20
C ALA A 111 5.52 -2.46 21.19
N PHE A 112 4.59 -1.50 21.08
CA PHE A 112 3.52 -1.55 20.08
C PHE A 112 4.08 -1.48 18.65
N VAL A 113 5.02 -0.57 18.41
CA VAL A 113 5.69 -0.40 17.12
C VAL A 113 6.47 -1.65 16.74
N MET A 114 7.24 -2.20 17.69
CA MET A 114 8.03 -3.41 17.50
C MET A 114 7.15 -4.64 17.25
N GLY A 115 6.09 -4.82 18.04
CA GLY A 115 5.17 -5.96 17.91
C GLY A 115 4.43 -5.95 16.58
N TRP A 116 3.91 -4.79 16.17
CA TRP A 116 3.19 -4.63 14.93
C TRP A 116 4.10 -4.78 13.69
N THR A 117 5.26 -4.12 13.68
CA THR A 117 6.25 -4.24 12.58
C THR A 117 6.81 -5.66 12.51
N GLY A 118 7.11 -6.27 13.66
CA GLY A 118 7.55 -7.66 13.75
C GLY A 118 6.50 -8.64 13.25
N GLY A 119 5.21 -8.37 13.52
CA GLY A 119 4.08 -9.14 13.00
C GLY A 119 4.07 -9.22 11.47
N TYR A 120 4.40 -8.13 10.77
CA TYR A 120 4.52 -8.13 9.31
C TYR A 120 5.60 -9.10 8.82
N CYS A 121 6.76 -9.12 9.48
CA CYS A 121 7.82 -10.07 9.15
C CYS A 121 7.36 -11.52 9.36
N LEU A 122 6.64 -11.80 10.46
CA LEU A 122 6.10 -13.13 10.72
C LEU A 122 5.08 -13.55 9.66
N VAL A 123 4.15 -12.67 9.28
CA VAL A 123 3.18 -12.93 8.22
C VAL A 123 3.88 -13.16 6.87
N ALA A 124 4.88 -12.35 6.53
CA ALA A 124 5.63 -12.47 5.29
C ALA A 124 6.42 -13.79 5.20
N LEU A 125 6.98 -14.26 6.32
CA LEU A 125 7.79 -15.49 6.37
C LEU A 125 6.93 -16.75 6.52
N PHE A 126 5.90 -16.71 7.35
CA PHE A 126 5.14 -17.89 7.73
C PHE A 126 3.81 -18.05 7.00
N LEU A 127 3.15 -16.97 6.57
CA LEU A 127 1.83 -17.05 5.94
C LEU A 127 1.89 -16.85 4.43
N ALA A 128 2.62 -15.83 3.96
CA ALA A 128 2.69 -15.48 2.55
C ALA A 128 3.14 -16.65 1.62
N PRO A 129 4.08 -17.55 2.01
CA PRO A 129 4.46 -18.68 1.16
C PRO A 129 3.32 -19.67 0.93
N TYR A 130 2.47 -19.92 1.93
CA TYR A 130 1.34 -20.84 1.79
C TYR A 130 0.23 -20.22 0.93
N LEU A 131 -0.08 -18.94 1.13
CA LEU A 131 -1.05 -18.21 0.31
C LEU A 131 -0.63 -18.17 -1.16
N ARG A 132 0.67 -17.93 -1.43
CA ARG A 132 1.23 -17.94 -2.80
C ARG A 132 1.12 -19.31 -3.47
N LYS A 133 1.35 -20.40 -2.73
CA LYS A 133 1.20 -21.78 -3.24
C LYS A 133 -0.27 -22.14 -3.51
N PHE A 134 -1.20 -21.58 -2.75
CA PHE A 134 -2.63 -21.85 -2.89
C PHE A 134 -3.27 -21.19 -4.11
N GLY A 135 -2.74 -20.04 -4.54
CA GLY A 135 -3.06 -19.44 -5.84
C GLY A 135 -4.40 -18.68 -5.93
N GLN A 136 -5.23 -18.69 -4.89
CA GLN A 136 -6.44 -17.84 -4.81
C GLN A 136 -6.10 -16.35 -4.64
N TYR A 137 -7.10 -15.51 -4.91
CA TYR A 137 -6.95 -14.05 -4.92
C TYR A 137 -7.22 -13.40 -3.56
N THR A 138 -7.97 -14.05 -2.65
CA THR A 138 -8.37 -13.45 -1.36
C THR A 138 -8.15 -14.41 -0.18
N VAL A 139 -7.94 -13.85 1.02
CA VAL A 139 -7.81 -14.61 2.27
C VAL A 139 -9.11 -15.32 2.65
N PRO A 140 -10.32 -14.73 2.53
CA PRO A 140 -11.56 -15.45 2.80
C PRO A 140 -11.75 -16.67 1.90
N ASP A 141 -11.40 -16.59 0.62
CA ASP A 141 -11.49 -17.73 -0.29
C ASP A 141 -10.47 -18.82 0.08
N PHE A 142 -9.28 -18.44 0.56
CA PHE A 142 -8.34 -19.38 1.16
C PHE A 142 -8.94 -20.12 2.36
N LEU A 143 -9.59 -19.40 3.28
CA LEU A 143 -10.19 -20.00 4.47
C LEU A 143 -11.35 -20.94 4.12
N GLY A 144 -12.24 -20.52 3.22
CA GLY A 144 -13.37 -21.34 2.77
C GLY A 144 -12.92 -22.64 2.11
N ALA A 145 -11.89 -22.58 1.26
CA ALA A 145 -11.38 -23.76 0.59
C ALA A 145 -10.46 -24.64 1.47
N ARG A 146 -9.78 -24.07 2.47
CA ARG A 146 -8.93 -24.83 3.40
C ARG A 146 -9.71 -25.59 4.46
N TYR A 147 -10.77 -24.98 5.01
CA TYR A 147 -11.54 -25.52 6.13
C TYR A 147 -12.89 -26.09 5.72
N GLY A 148 -13.34 -25.84 4.48
CA GLY A 148 -14.60 -26.33 3.96
C GLY A 148 -15.79 -25.50 4.42
N GLY A 149 -16.59 -25.02 3.46
CA GLY A 149 -17.88 -24.37 3.71
C GLY A 149 -17.85 -22.85 3.77
N ASP A 150 -19.04 -22.26 3.74
CA ASP A 150 -19.24 -20.81 3.72
C ASP A 150 -19.00 -20.15 5.10
N GLY A 151 -19.04 -20.92 6.19
CA GLY A 151 -18.79 -20.40 7.55
C GLY A 151 -17.38 -19.79 7.71
N PRO A 152 -16.30 -20.55 7.48
CA PRO A 152 -14.92 -20.02 7.52
C PRO A 152 -14.68 -18.86 6.55
N ARG A 153 -15.34 -18.89 5.39
CA ARG A 153 -15.28 -17.80 4.41
C ARG A 153 -15.92 -16.53 4.97
N MET A 154 -17.11 -16.62 5.56
CA MET A 154 -17.80 -15.50 6.18
C MET A 154 -17.01 -14.90 7.34
N ILE A 155 -16.40 -15.74 8.19
CA ILE A 155 -15.49 -15.26 9.25
C ILE A 155 -14.33 -14.47 8.63
N GLY A 156 -13.73 -14.99 7.55
CA GLY A 156 -12.70 -14.28 6.80
C GLY A 156 -13.17 -12.92 6.26
N VAL A 157 -14.38 -12.87 5.71
CA VAL A 157 -14.98 -11.61 5.22
C VAL A 157 -15.18 -10.62 6.38
N PHE A 158 -15.76 -11.06 7.50
CA PHE A 158 -15.93 -10.19 8.67
C PHE A 158 -14.59 -9.69 9.21
N ALA A 159 -13.59 -10.57 9.30
CA ALA A 159 -12.25 -10.19 9.72
C ALA A 159 -11.66 -9.12 8.79
N ALA A 160 -11.77 -9.30 7.46
CA ALA A 160 -11.24 -8.37 6.47
C ALA A 160 -11.94 -7.00 6.43
N ILE A 161 -13.21 -6.93 6.84
CA ILE A 161 -13.98 -5.67 6.88
C ILE A 161 -13.75 -4.91 8.20
N LEU A 162 -13.54 -5.63 9.31
CA LEU A 162 -13.42 -5.04 10.64
C LEU A 162 -12.00 -4.56 10.98
N CYS A 163 -10.97 -5.15 10.37
CA CYS A 163 -9.57 -4.79 10.59
C CYS A 163 -9.14 -3.56 9.77
#